data_AF-D1YVC0-F1
#
_entry.id   AF-D1YVC0-F1
#
_cell.length_a   1.000
_cell.length_b   1.000
_cell.length_c   1.000
_cell.angle_alpha   90.00
_cell.angle_beta   90.00
_cell.angle_gamma   90.00
#
_symmetry.space_group_name_H-M   'P 1'
#
loop_
_entity.id
_entity.type
_entity.pdbx_description
1 polymer ?
#
loop_
_entity_poly.entity_id
_entity_poly.type
_entity_poly.pdbx_seq_one_letter_code
_entity_poly.pdbx_strand_id
1 'polypeptide(L)'
;MPDSIYGSDIKLRMGQYAGFYGIGADLYVNRRGDVDIVSGRENLGQAIIHRLLTRQGELEELGYPEYGSNLHELIGSPNNLKTWNLVKLYVNQCLSQEVRVEKVESIDVMPHGSDPHAVVVEVAIVPIGSETPLGISFPYNLEVE
;
A
#
# COMPACT_ATOMS: atom_id res chain seq x y z
N MET A 1 -4.66 1.13 23.56
CA MET A 1 -5.31 -0.17 23.27
C MET A 1 -4.22 -1.18 22.95
N PRO A 2 -4.36 -2.49 23.22
CA PRO A 2 -3.29 -3.41 22.90
C PRO A 2 -3.12 -3.49 21.38
N ASP A 3 -1.89 -3.32 20.89
CA ASP A 3 -1.50 -3.42 19.48
C ASP A 3 -1.87 -4.77 18.82
N SER A 4 -2.39 -5.72 19.59
CA SER A 4 -2.88 -7.02 19.13
C SER A 4 -3.96 -6.91 18.04
N ILE A 5 -4.76 -5.84 18.04
CA ILE A 5 -5.83 -5.64 17.04
C ILE A 5 -5.29 -5.44 15.61
N TYR A 6 -4.03 -5.03 15.46
CA TYR A 6 -3.40 -4.82 14.16
C TYR A 6 -2.61 -6.05 13.69
N GLY A 7 -2.50 -7.08 14.53
CA GLY A 7 -1.90 -8.37 14.20
C GLY A 7 -0.37 -8.35 14.20
N SER A 8 0.21 -9.43 13.68
CA SER A 8 1.64 -9.57 13.43
C SER A 8 1.86 -10.40 12.17
N ASP A 9 2.96 -10.13 11.48
CA ASP A 9 3.34 -10.81 10.25
C ASP A 9 4.87 -10.85 10.12
N ILE A 10 5.39 -11.55 9.11
CA ILE A 10 6.79 -11.49 8.72
C ILE A 10 7.13 -10.08 8.27
N LYS A 11 8.21 -9.52 8.82
CA LYS A 11 8.68 -8.19 8.44
C LYS A 11 9.30 -8.22 7.06
N LEU A 12 8.85 -7.32 6.19
CA LEU A 12 9.42 -7.16 4.87
C LEU A 12 10.26 -5.89 4.76
N ARG A 13 11.35 -6.01 4.01
CA ARG A 13 12.12 -4.88 3.50
C ARG A 13 11.48 -4.43 2.19
N MET A 14 10.71 -3.35 2.29
CA MET A 14 10.18 -2.65 1.13
C MET A 14 11.24 -1.76 0.51
N GLY A 15 11.33 -1.77 -0.81
CA GLY A 15 12.26 -0.92 -1.52
C GLY A 15 12.08 -0.95 -3.04
N GLN A 16 12.64 0.07 -3.69
CA GLN A 16 12.89 0.00 -5.12
C GLN A 16 14.18 -0.81 -5.32
N TYR A 17 14.07 -1.88 -6.09
CA TYR A 17 15.21 -2.74 -6.42
C TYR A 17 15.67 -2.42 -7.84
N ALA A 18 16.99 -2.42 -8.07
CA ALA A 18 17.54 -2.15 -9.39
C ALA A 18 16.99 -3.17 -10.41
N GLY A 19 16.35 -2.68 -11.48
CA GLY A 19 15.69 -3.51 -12.49
C GLY A 19 14.24 -3.92 -12.15
N PHE A 20 13.67 -3.45 -11.05
CA PHE A 20 12.25 -3.64 -10.72
C PHE A 20 11.51 -2.30 -10.73
N TYR A 21 10.58 -2.14 -11.67
CA TYR A 21 9.71 -0.96 -11.76
C TYR A 21 8.56 -1.08 -10.76
N GLY A 22 8.78 -0.61 -9.53
CA GLY A 22 7.78 -0.58 -8.48
C GLY A 22 8.37 -0.76 -7.09
N ILE A 23 7.50 -1.08 -6.13
CA ILE A 23 7.91 -1.44 -4.77
C ILE A 23 7.99 -2.96 -4.71
N GLY A 24 9.21 -3.46 -4.60
CA GLY A 24 9.42 -4.86 -4.25
C GLY A 24 9.39 -5.03 -2.74
N ALA A 25 9.17 -6.27 -2.32
CA ALA A 25 9.28 -6.68 -0.93
C ALA A 25 10.24 -7.87 -0.85
N ASP A 26 11.13 -7.84 0.13
CA ASP A 26 12.04 -8.94 0.45
C ASP A 26 11.95 -9.26 1.94
N LEU A 27 12.36 -10.46 2.36
CA LEU A 27 12.36 -10.82 3.77
C LEU A 27 13.36 -9.94 4.54
N TYR A 28 12.92 -9.37 5.66
CA TYR A 28 13.85 -8.69 6.55
C TYR A 28 14.51 -9.72 7.47
N VAL A 29 15.82 -9.93 7.28
CA VAL A 29 16.62 -10.83 8.10
C VAL A 29 17.28 -10.04 9.23
N ASN A 30 17.05 -10.45 10.47
CA ASN A 30 17.62 -9.78 11.64
C ASN A 30 19.13 -10.09 11.79
N ARG A 31 19.79 -9.42 12.74
CA ARG A 31 21.25 -9.58 12.98
C ARG A 31 21.69 -10.99 13.38
N ARG A 32 20.76 -11.87 13.74
CA ARG A 32 21.03 -13.28 14.09
C ARG A 32 20.87 -14.22 12.90
N GLY A 33 20.46 -13.71 11.74
CA GLY A 33 20.22 -14.53 10.54
C GLY A 33 18.83 -15.14 10.46
N ASP A 34 17.88 -14.70 11.30
CA ASP A 34 16.50 -15.20 11.30
C ASP A 34 15.55 -14.19 10.66
N VAL A 35 14.40 -14.66 10.16
CA VAL A 35 13.34 -13.81 9.60
C VAL A 35 12.69 -13.02 10.74
N ASP A 36 12.61 -11.70 10.58
CA ASP A 36 12.07 -10.82 11.61
C ASP A 36 10.54 -10.72 11.52
N ILE A 37 9.93 -10.23 12.61
CA ILE A 37 8.48 -10.08 12.74
C ILE A 37 8.14 -8.59 12.84
N VAL A 38 7.03 -8.20 12.24
CA VAL A 38 6.41 -6.89 12.41
C VAL A 38 5.07 -7.05 13.11
N SER A 39 4.73 -6.14 14.01
CA SER A 39 3.48 -6.21 14.79
C SER A 39 2.85 -4.83 14.96
N GLY A 40 1.58 -4.80 15.34
CA GLY A 40 0.92 -3.55 15.70
C GLY A 40 0.75 -2.61 14.51
N ARG A 41 0.95 -1.31 14.74
CA ARG A 41 0.74 -0.26 13.73
C ARG A 41 1.64 -0.41 12.50
N GLU A 42 2.88 -0.86 12.69
CA GLU A 42 3.81 -1.12 11.58
C GLU A 42 3.27 -2.25 10.69
N ASN A 43 2.69 -3.30 11.30
CA ASN A 43 2.08 -4.40 10.56
C ASN A 43 0.86 -3.95 9.75
N LEU A 44 0.03 -3.05 10.31
CA LEU A 44 -1.08 -2.47 9.56
C LEU A 44 -0.59 -1.69 8.33
N GLY A 45 0.46 -0.89 8.48
CA GLY A 45 1.08 -0.17 7.36
C GLY A 45 1.57 -1.13 6.27
N GLN A 46 2.29 -2.19 6.65
CA GLN A 46 2.75 -3.22 5.72
C GLN A 46 1.59 -3.91 5.00
N ALA A 47 0.55 -4.32 5.75
CA ALA A 47 -0.62 -5.01 5.19
C ALA A 47 -1.40 -4.13 4.21
N ILE A 48 -1.53 -2.83 4.49
CA ILE A 48 -2.18 -1.88 3.58
C ILE A 48 -1.40 -1.74 2.27
N ILE A 49 -0.07 -1.60 2.34
CA ILE A 49 0.79 -1.54 1.15
C ILE A 49 0.61 -2.82 0.32
N HIS A 50 0.64 -4.00 0.94
CA HIS A 50 0.43 -5.26 0.22
C HIS A 50 -0.93 -5.31 -0.48
N ARG A 51 -2.00 -4.92 0.23
CA ARG A 51 -3.34 -4.92 -0.35
C ARG A 51 -3.42 -3.97 -1.56
N LEU A 52 -2.84 -2.78 -1.45
CA LEU A 52 -2.82 -1.82 -2.56
C LEU A 52 -2.04 -2.32 -3.77
N LEU A 53 -0.95 -3.06 -3.56
CA LEU A 53 -0.10 -3.60 -4.62
C LEU A 53 -0.61 -4.93 -5.22
N THR A 54 -1.56 -5.59 -4.57
CA THR A 54 -2.20 -6.82 -5.08
C THR A 54 -3.35 -6.46 -6.00
N ARG A 55 -3.51 -7.16 -7.13
CA ARG A 55 -4.64 -6.90 -8.04
C ARG A 55 -5.93 -7.41 -7.40
N GLN A 56 -7.00 -6.64 -7.47
CA GLN A 56 -8.29 -7.12 -6.98
C GLN A 56 -8.72 -8.38 -7.75
N GLY A 57 -9.06 -9.44 -7.02
CA GLY A 57 -9.42 -10.75 -7.60
C GLY A 57 -8.25 -11.73 -7.76
N GLU A 58 -7.00 -11.30 -7.56
CA GLU A 58 -5.82 -12.16 -7.69
C GLU A 58 -5.83 -13.35 -6.71
N LEU A 59 -6.51 -13.20 -5.58
CA LEU A 59 -6.64 -14.22 -4.54
C LEU A 59 -8.03 -14.90 -4.53
N GLU A 60 -8.78 -14.80 -5.63
CA GLU A 60 -10.11 -15.44 -5.75
C GLU A 60 -10.07 -16.95 -5.48
N GLU A 61 -9.09 -17.66 -6.05
CA GLU A 61 -8.93 -19.11 -5.83
C GLU A 61 -8.63 -19.49 -4.38
N LEU A 62 -8.13 -18.52 -3.58
CA LEU A 62 -7.89 -18.69 -2.15
C LEU A 62 -9.09 -18.24 -1.28
N GLY A 63 -10.20 -17.85 -1.90
CA GLY A 63 -11.42 -17.40 -1.22
C GLY A 63 -11.45 -15.91 -0.89
N TYR A 64 -10.57 -15.11 -1.50
CA TYR A 64 -10.47 -13.66 -1.26
C TYR A 64 -10.65 -12.82 -2.54
N PRO A 65 -11.81 -12.91 -3.23
CA PRO A 65 -12.03 -12.24 -4.51
C PRO A 65 -12.02 -10.71 -4.43
N GLU A 66 -12.37 -10.15 -3.26
CA GLU A 66 -12.38 -8.69 -3.06
C GLU A 66 -11.02 -8.16 -2.58
N TYR A 67 -10.05 -9.02 -2.27
CA TYR A 67 -8.75 -8.57 -1.80
C TYR A 67 -7.94 -7.97 -2.95
N GLY A 68 -7.37 -6.78 -2.72
CA GLY A 68 -6.53 -6.07 -3.67
C GLY A 68 -7.05 -4.67 -4.01
N SER A 69 -6.45 -4.07 -5.03
CA SER A 69 -6.91 -2.80 -5.62
C SER A 69 -6.94 -2.86 -7.15
N ASN A 70 -7.68 -1.92 -7.75
CA ASN A 70 -7.72 -1.71 -9.20
C ASN A 70 -6.66 -0.72 -9.68
N LEU A 71 -5.66 -0.36 -8.85
CA LEU A 71 -4.60 0.56 -9.26
C LEU A 71 -3.93 0.09 -10.55
N HIS A 72 -3.68 -1.21 -10.69
CA HIS A 72 -3.08 -1.81 -11.89
C HIS A 72 -3.79 -1.47 -13.22
N GLU A 73 -5.07 -1.12 -13.21
CA GLU A 73 -5.80 -0.68 -14.42
C GLU A 73 -5.33 0.68 -14.95
N LEU A 74 -4.70 1.49 -14.09
CA LEU A 74 -4.22 2.82 -14.44
C LEU A 74 -2.81 2.80 -15.04
N ILE A 75 -2.18 1.64 -15.12
CA ILE A 75 -0.91 1.48 -15.84
C ILE A 75 -1.13 1.76 -17.33
N GLY A 76 -0.24 2.54 -17.93
CA GLY A 76 -0.35 3.13 -19.26
C GLY A 76 -1.17 4.43 -19.32
N SER A 77 -1.68 4.93 -18.20
CA SER A 77 -2.47 6.17 -18.19
C SER A 77 -1.59 7.42 -18.16
N PRO A 78 -2.01 8.52 -18.81
CA PRO A 78 -1.25 9.77 -18.79
C PRO A 78 -1.15 10.34 -17.37
N ASN A 79 0.01 10.88 -17.00
CA ASN A 79 0.23 11.53 -15.71
C ASN A 79 -0.44 12.92 -15.67
N ASN A 80 -1.73 12.96 -15.31
CA ASN A 80 -2.52 14.18 -15.23
C ASN A 80 -3.56 14.11 -14.10
N LEU A 81 -4.23 15.24 -13.85
CA LEU A 81 -5.22 15.38 -12.77
C LEU A 81 -6.36 14.35 -12.84
N LYS A 82 -6.77 13.94 -14.05
CA LYS A 82 -7.82 12.91 -14.22
C LYS A 82 -7.32 11.57 -13.67
N THR A 83 -6.12 11.14 -14.06
CA THR A 83 -5.50 9.90 -13.58
C THR A 83 -5.26 9.96 -12.07
N TRP A 84 -4.84 11.11 -11.54
CA TRP A 84 -4.66 11.28 -10.09
C TRP A 84 -5.95 11.11 -9.31
N ASN A 85 -7.06 11.65 -9.82
CA ASN A 85 -8.37 11.46 -9.19
C ASN A 85 -8.82 9.98 -9.23
N LEU A 86 -8.48 9.24 -10.27
CA LEU A 86 -8.72 7.79 -10.33
C LEU A 86 -7.86 7.02 -9.33
N VAL A 87 -6.57 7.37 -9.19
CA VAL A 87 -5.69 6.80 -8.15
C VAL A 87 -6.33 7.02 -6.77
N LYS A 88 -6.75 8.25 -6.45
CA LYS A 88 -7.42 8.56 -5.18
C LYS A 88 -8.68 7.72 -4.96
N LEU A 89 -9.52 7.58 -5.99
CA LEU A 89 -10.74 6.78 -5.94
C LEU A 89 -10.43 5.30 -5.63
N TYR A 90 -9.47 4.70 -6.35
CA TYR A 90 -9.13 3.28 -6.22
C TYR A 90 -8.46 2.97 -4.89
N VAL A 91 -7.58 3.87 -4.40
CA VAL A 91 -7.02 3.78 -3.04
C VAL A 91 -8.14 3.82 -2.01
N ASN A 92 -9.07 4.78 -2.11
CA ASN A 92 -10.18 4.90 -1.16
C ASN A 92 -11.08 3.65 -1.16
N GLN A 93 -11.42 3.12 -2.35
CA GLN A 93 -12.21 1.89 -2.48
C GLN A 93 -11.51 0.70 -1.83
N CYS A 94 -10.22 0.51 -2.10
CA CYS A 94 -9.43 -0.56 -1.49
C CYS A 94 -9.40 -0.44 0.04
N LEU A 95 -9.13 0.76 0.57
CA LEU A 95 -9.04 0.98 2.02
C LEU A 95 -10.38 0.87 2.74
N SER A 96 -11.49 1.16 2.07
CA SER A 96 -12.83 0.98 2.65
C SER A 96 -13.16 -0.48 2.99
N GLN A 97 -12.40 -1.44 2.45
CA GLN A 97 -12.56 -2.87 2.72
C GLN A 97 -11.57 -3.39 3.78
N GLU A 98 -10.66 -2.55 4.29
CA GLU A 98 -9.73 -2.93 5.35
C GLU A 98 -10.38 -2.67 6.72
N VAL A 99 -10.84 -3.73 7.38
CA VAL A 99 -11.59 -3.66 8.65
C VAL A 99 -10.83 -3.00 9.81
N ARG A 100 -9.50 -2.93 9.73
CA ARG A 100 -8.67 -2.25 10.74
C ARG A 100 -8.55 -0.74 10.51
N VAL A 101 -9.03 -0.22 9.37
CA VAL A 101 -9.11 1.21 9.07
C VAL A 101 -10.50 1.72 9.48
N GLU A 102 -10.54 2.64 10.44
CA GLU A 102 -11.79 3.30 10.86
C GLU A 102 -12.19 4.40 9.88
N LYS A 103 -11.21 5.20 9.45
CA LYS A 103 -11.42 6.34 8.57
C LYS A 103 -10.20 6.61 7.71
N VAL A 104 -10.42 7.03 6.47
CA VAL A 104 -9.39 7.65 5.62
C VAL A 104 -9.47 9.16 5.81
N GLU A 105 -8.40 9.79 6.30
CA GLU A 105 -8.34 11.24 6.55
C GLU A 105 -7.95 12.00 5.29
N SER A 106 -6.95 11.51 4.55
CA SER A 106 -6.52 12.12 3.30
C SER A 106 -5.92 11.10 2.34
N ILE A 107 -6.05 11.40 1.04
CA ILE A 107 -5.34 10.75 -0.04
C ILE A 107 -4.83 11.83 -0.98
N ASP A 108 -3.51 11.95 -1.04
CA ASP A 108 -2.81 12.92 -1.86
C ASP A 108 -1.94 12.21 -2.89
N VAL A 109 -1.92 12.77 -4.10
CA VAL A 109 -1.18 12.23 -5.23
C VAL A 109 -0.36 13.37 -5.79
N MET A 110 0.95 13.17 -5.85
CA MET A 110 1.93 14.18 -6.22
C MET A 110 2.89 13.64 -7.28
N PRO A 111 3.52 14.49 -8.10
CA PRO A 111 4.58 14.06 -9.01
C PRO A 111 5.74 13.41 -8.25
N HIS A 112 6.31 12.33 -8.79
CA HIS A 112 7.48 11.68 -8.21
C HIS A 112 8.77 12.35 -8.70
N GLY A 113 9.14 13.46 -8.06
CA GLY A 113 10.34 14.21 -8.43
C GLY A 113 10.29 14.69 -9.88
N SER A 114 11.28 14.30 -10.68
CA SER A 114 11.38 14.62 -12.11
C SER A 114 10.88 13.49 -13.03
N ASP A 115 10.41 12.37 -12.48
CA ASP A 115 9.92 11.24 -13.27
C ASP A 115 8.49 11.52 -13.75
N PRO A 116 8.28 11.71 -15.07
CA PRO A 116 6.94 11.99 -15.60
C PRO A 116 6.03 10.75 -15.59
N HIS A 117 6.57 9.55 -15.37
CA HIS A 117 5.85 8.29 -15.42
C HIS A 117 5.49 7.75 -14.03
N ALA A 118 5.81 8.48 -12.96
CA ALA A 118 5.52 8.06 -11.60
C ALA A 118 4.86 9.17 -10.76
N VAL A 119 4.08 8.73 -9.78
CA VAL A 119 3.48 9.58 -8.76
C VAL A 119 3.80 9.03 -7.37
N VAL A 120 3.81 9.89 -6.37
CA VAL A 120 3.82 9.49 -4.96
C VAL A 120 2.39 9.56 -4.45
N VAL A 121 1.95 8.47 -3.83
CA VAL A 121 0.64 8.40 -3.16
C VAL A 121 0.89 8.50 -1.66
N GLU A 122 0.33 9.52 -1.03
CA GLU A 122 0.35 9.72 0.41
C GLU A 122 -1.05 9.52 0.97
N VAL A 123 -1.16 8.65 1.96
CA VAL A 123 -2.42 8.30 2.62
C VAL A 123 -2.27 8.50 4.11
N ALA A 124 -3.23 9.19 4.72
CA ALA A 124 -3.41 9.20 6.16
C ALA A 124 -4.68 8.46 6.52
N ILE A 125 -4.58 7.45 7.39
CA ILE A 125 -5.73 6.71 7.92
C ILE A 125 -5.78 6.78 9.44
N VAL A 126 -6.97 6.66 10.01
CA VAL A 126 -7.17 6.42 11.44
C VAL A 126 -7.43 4.93 11.62
N PRO A 127 -6.53 4.19 12.29
CA PRO A 127 -6.79 2.80 12.65
C PRO A 127 -7.87 2.70 13.73
N ILE A 128 -8.67 1.63 13.70
CA ILE A 128 -9.66 1.37 14.76
C ILE A 128 -8.99 1.38 16.14
N GLY A 129 -9.62 2.03 17.12
CA GLY A 129 -9.12 2.07 18.49
C GLY A 129 -7.85 2.91 18.69
N SER A 130 -7.50 3.77 17.73
CA SER A 130 -6.40 4.73 17.83
C SER A 130 -6.87 6.15 17.51
N GLU A 131 -6.40 7.13 18.29
CA GLU A 131 -6.60 8.55 17.98
C GLU A 131 -5.48 9.13 17.10
N THR A 132 -4.42 8.35 16.86
CA THR A 132 -3.24 8.80 16.11
C THR A 132 -3.32 8.28 14.68
N PRO A 133 -3.35 9.17 13.66
CA PRO A 133 -3.29 8.76 12.28
C PRO A 133 -2.02 7.95 11.96
N LEU A 134 -2.15 7.01 11.03
CA LEU A 134 -1.04 6.27 10.42
C LEU A 134 -0.84 6.83 9.00
N GLY A 135 0.35 7.38 8.75
CA GLY A 135 0.75 7.82 7.42
C GLY A 135 1.39 6.68 6.63
N ILE A 136 1.02 6.56 5.36
CA ILE A 136 1.56 5.59 4.41
C ILE A 136 1.92 6.36 3.15
N SER A 137 3.15 6.19 2.66
CA SER A 137 3.62 6.83 1.44
C SER A 137 4.30 5.79 0.56
N PHE A 138 3.94 5.78 -0.71
CA PHE A 138 4.48 4.80 -1.65
C PHE A 138 4.53 5.35 -3.09
N PRO A 139 5.62 5.12 -3.83
CA PRO A 139 5.67 5.43 -5.26
C PRO A 139 4.77 4.50 -6.07
N TYR A 140 4.10 5.05 -7.08
CA TYR A 140 3.24 4.32 -8.01
C TYR A 140 3.57 4.72 -9.45
N ASN A 141 3.89 3.72 -10.28
CA ASN A 141 4.25 3.92 -11.68
C ASN A 141 3.00 3.87 -12.56
N LEU A 142 2.89 4.84 -13.47
CA LEU A 142 1.84 4.94 -14.47
C LEU A 142 2.25 4.35 -15.83
N GLU A 143 3.51 3.95 -16.04
CA GLU A 143 3.95 3.23 -17.25
C GLU A 143 4.85 2.05 -16.87
N VAL A 144 4.91 1.07 -17.77
CA VAL A 144 5.90 -0.02 -17.75
C VAL A 144 6.84 0.24 -18.92
N GLU A 145 8.12 0.46 -18.65
CA GLU A 145 9.17 0.45 -19.69
C GLU A 145 9.65 -0.99 -19.96
#